data_AF-A0AAD3DZP4-F1
#
_entry.id   AF-A0AAD3DZP4-F1
#
_cell.length_a   1.000
_cell.length_b   1.000
_cell.length_c   1.000
_cell.angle_alpha   90.00
_cell.angle_beta   90.00
_cell.angle_gamma   90.00
#
_symmetry.space_group_name_H-M   'P 1'
#
loop_
_entity.id
_entity.type
_entity.pdbx_description
1 polymer ?
#
loop_
_entity_poly.entity_id
_entity_poly.type
_entity_poly.pdbx_seq_one_letter_code
_entity_poly.pdbx_strand_id
1 'polypeptide(L)'
;SSSSDSDDRGGGGVSSWLAPWSPGERRVLGTSAIFTLQAVEKLALAEGSRLVLAALQSPAQQGVYGLVANLGSLVVRTLFQPLEEAAFAAFSTWGGGGGGGGAGGGTEDGVTAATGAEIAGEGTAAVTEEKREKERRRLAALAGALGPMVKVVSLLGLAAAAFGPSYAYVALRGVYGTRWSESEAPGVLAAYSVYVLLLALNGIGEAFVHAVLDARGLQQSNMLLLVFSGAHLAACVVLVQQYGALGLVAADSVNMLLRIAYSAWCIRRFFRPLPSFSLQRDLLPAPPTLAAFAAAAAVAAASNRLIMRLPWAASDPWVMPQRVFLQRAAAHVGVGVLLLGALAGLMARTERSTLRLALELRRKGRGKGDGGKGGAVAGSERVKED
;
A
#
# COMPACT_ATOMS: atom_id res chain seq x y z
N SER A 1 -47.33 -65.83 -3.38
CA SER A 1 -46.12 -66.54 -2.92
C SER A 1 -45.17 -65.50 -2.37
N SER A 2 -44.88 -65.61 -1.07
CA SER A 2 -43.98 -64.74 -0.30
C SER A 2 -42.53 -65.24 -0.31
N SER A 3 -41.61 -64.35 0.10
CA SER A 3 -40.15 -64.51 0.36
C SER A 3 -39.26 -64.47 -0.89
N SER A 4 -38.10 -63.79 -0.93
CA SER A 4 -37.23 -63.16 0.06
C SER A 4 -36.39 -62.05 -0.62
N ASP A 5 -35.88 -61.06 0.12
CA ASP A 5 -34.43 -60.85 0.25
C ASP A 5 -34.11 -59.57 1.03
N SER A 6 -33.34 -59.80 2.09
CA SER A 6 -32.53 -58.84 2.83
C SER A 6 -31.24 -58.58 2.07
N ASP A 7 -30.89 -57.31 1.89
CA ASP A 7 -29.55 -56.70 1.93
C ASP A 7 -29.77 -55.24 1.47
N ASP A 8 -29.36 -54.19 2.17
CA ASP A 8 -27.95 -53.88 2.35
C ASP A 8 -27.78 -52.84 3.49
N ARG A 9 -27.02 -53.21 4.52
CA ARG A 9 -26.38 -52.25 5.43
C ARG A 9 -25.01 -51.96 4.84
N GLY A 10 -24.70 -50.71 4.49
CA GLY A 10 -23.28 -50.40 4.22
C GLY A 10 -22.93 -49.14 3.46
N GLY A 11 -23.75 -48.09 3.45
CA GLY A 11 -23.37 -46.81 2.87
C GLY A 11 -22.60 -45.95 3.86
N GLY A 12 -21.38 -46.33 4.23
CA GLY A 12 -20.48 -45.47 5.00
C GLY A 12 -20.34 -44.13 4.29
N GLY A 13 -20.69 -43.04 4.99
CA GLY A 13 -20.45 -41.69 4.52
C GLY A 13 -18.96 -41.52 4.27
N VAL A 14 -18.55 -41.68 3.02
CA VAL A 14 -17.20 -41.34 2.57
C VAL A 14 -17.06 -39.85 2.88
N SER A 15 -16.20 -39.58 3.85
CA SER A 15 -15.95 -38.26 4.40
C SER A 15 -15.78 -37.25 3.26
N SER A 16 -16.60 -36.20 3.28
CA SER A 16 -16.58 -35.08 2.32
C SER A 16 -15.21 -34.41 2.16
N TRP A 17 -14.26 -34.75 3.02
CA TRP A 17 -12.86 -34.32 3.04
C TRP A 17 -11.98 -34.98 1.96
N LEU A 18 -12.38 -36.13 1.41
CA LEU A 18 -11.62 -36.86 0.37
C LEU A 18 -12.19 -36.64 -1.05
N ALA A 19 -13.20 -35.79 -1.20
CA ALA A 19 -13.73 -35.44 -2.51
C ALA A 19 -12.64 -34.77 -3.35
N PRO A 20 -12.45 -35.15 -4.64
CA PRO A 20 -11.54 -34.45 -5.53
C PRO A 20 -11.93 -32.97 -5.58
N TRP A 21 -10.96 -32.10 -5.30
CA TRP A 21 -11.14 -30.65 -5.28
C TRP A 21 -11.90 -30.19 -6.52
N SER A 22 -12.94 -29.41 -6.36
CA SER A 22 -13.69 -28.83 -7.46
C SER A 22 -12.78 -27.93 -8.33
N PRO A 23 -13.14 -27.69 -9.61
CA PRO A 23 -12.40 -26.74 -10.45
C PRO A 23 -12.31 -25.32 -9.85
N GLY A 24 -13.30 -24.92 -9.04
CA GLY A 24 -13.29 -23.67 -8.30
C GLY A 24 -12.24 -23.66 -7.19
N GLU A 25 -12.22 -24.69 -6.35
CA GLU A 25 -11.24 -24.80 -5.25
C GLU A 25 -9.81 -24.93 -5.79
N ARG A 26 -9.59 -25.62 -6.92
CA ARG A 26 -8.29 -25.66 -7.61
C ARG A 26 -7.81 -24.28 -8.07
N ARG A 27 -8.71 -23.41 -8.54
CA ARG A 27 -8.37 -22.02 -8.91
C ARG A 27 -8.03 -21.18 -7.69
N VAL A 28 -8.78 -21.33 -6.59
CA VAL A 28 -8.51 -20.63 -5.33
C VAL A 28 -7.18 -21.11 -4.74
N LEU A 29 -6.89 -22.41 -4.76
CA LEU A 29 -5.59 -22.93 -4.35
C LEU A 29 -4.45 -22.39 -5.21
N GLY A 30 -4.59 -22.38 -6.53
CA GLY A 30 -3.56 -21.88 -7.43
C GLY A 30 -3.24 -20.41 -7.18
N THR A 31 -4.28 -19.57 -7.01
CA THR A 31 -4.09 -18.15 -6.68
C THR A 31 -3.51 -17.96 -5.28
N SER A 32 -3.98 -18.72 -4.28
CA SER A 32 -3.45 -18.70 -2.90
C SER A 32 -1.98 -19.12 -2.85
N ALA A 33 -1.57 -20.12 -3.63
CA ALA A 33 -0.19 -20.57 -3.73
C ALA A 33 0.71 -19.47 -4.33
N ILE A 34 0.24 -18.75 -5.36
CA ILE A 34 0.97 -17.62 -5.95
C ILE A 34 1.16 -16.50 -4.92
N PHE A 35 0.11 -16.12 -4.19
CA PHE A 35 0.21 -15.10 -3.13
C PHE A 35 1.11 -15.56 -1.98
N THR A 36 1.08 -16.85 -1.62
CA THR A 36 1.95 -17.42 -0.59
C THR A 36 3.41 -17.35 -1.01
N LEU A 37 3.73 -17.74 -2.24
CA LEU A 37 5.08 -17.65 -2.78
C LEU A 37 5.57 -16.20 -2.78
N GLN A 38 4.70 -15.26 -3.16
CA GLN A 38 5.02 -13.84 -3.13
C GLN A 38 5.24 -13.32 -1.70
N ALA A 39 4.47 -13.80 -0.72
CA ALA A 39 4.66 -13.45 0.69
C ALA A 39 6.00 -14.00 1.21
N VAL A 40 6.37 -15.22 0.83
CA VAL A 40 7.68 -15.81 1.18
C VAL A 40 8.82 -15.02 0.55
N GLU A 41 8.70 -14.61 -0.72
CA GLU A 41 9.69 -13.76 -1.38
C GLU A 41 9.84 -12.42 -0.65
N LYS A 42 8.72 -11.75 -0.34
CA LYS A 42 8.72 -10.51 0.44
C LYS A 42 9.38 -10.68 1.81
N LEU A 43 9.12 -11.81 2.47
CA LEU A 43 9.74 -12.15 3.76
C LEU A 43 11.24 -12.39 3.61
N ALA A 44 11.66 -13.16 2.61
CA ALA A 44 13.06 -13.44 2.34
C ALA A 44 13.83 -12.17 2.00
N LEU A 45 13.23 -11.24 1.26
CA LEU A 45 13.78 -9.91 1.00
C LEU A 45 13.93 -9.09 2.29
N ALA A 46 12.84 -8.98 3.06
CA ALA A 46 12.79 -8.14 4.25
C ALA A 46 13.73 -8.65 5.36
N GLU A 47 13.79 -9.96 5.57
CA GLU A 47 14.70 -10.55 6.54
C GLU A 47 16.10 -10.74 5.96
N GLY A 48 16.24 -10.99 4.66
CA GLY A 48 17.53 -11.11 3.98
C GLY A 48 18.34 -9.82 4.05
N SER A 49 17.72 -8.66 3.83
CA SER A 49 18.41 -7.37 3.92
C SER A 49 18.86 -7.07 5.37
N ARG A 50 18.07 -7.47 6.37
CA ARG A 50 18.46 -7.41 7.79
C ARG A 50 19.57 -8.39 8.15
N LEU A 51 19.56 -9.60 7.59
CA LEU A 51 20.63 -10.58 7.78
C LEU A 51 21.95 -10.08 7.20
N VAL A 52 21.92 -9.39 6.05
CA VAL A 52 23.11 -8.74 5.47
C VAL A 52 23.69 -7.71 6.44
N LEU A 53 22.85 -6.88 7.06
CA LEU A 53 23.30 -5.93 8.09
C LEU A 53 23.85 -6.65 9.33
N ALA A 54 23.20 -7.71 9.78
CA ALA A 54 23.64 -8.49 10.92
C ALA A 54 24.99 -9.19 10.69
N ALA A 55 25.23 -9.66 9.46
CA ALA A 55 26.45 -10.35 9.09
C ALA A 55 27.64 -9.40 8.84
N LEU A 56 27.38 -8.20 8.28
CA LEU A 56 28.44 -7.31 7.79
C LEU A 56 28.74 -6.12 8.69
N GLN A 57 27.86 -5.76 9.62
CA GLN A 57 27.99 -4.52 10.40
C GLN A 57 27.97 -4.78 11.91
N SER A 58 28.50 -3.81 12.65
CA SER A 58 28.63 -3.88 14.11
C SER A 58 27.27 -3.88 14.84
N PRO A 59 27.20 -4.38 16.09
CA PRO A 59 25.98 -4.34 16.89
C PRO A 59 25.39 -2.93 17.07
N ALA A 60 26.24 -1.90 17.04
CA ALA A 60 25.79 -0.51 17.09
C ALA A 60 24.96 -0.12 15.86
N GLN A 61 25.44 -0.44 14.66
CA GLN A 61 24.73 -0.20 13.39
C GLN A 61 23.41 -1.00 13.31
N GLN A 62 23.44 -2.25 13.78
CA GLN A 62 22.24 -3.08 13.88
C GLN A 62 21.20 -2.47 14.83
N GLY A 63 21.64 -1.97 15.99
CA GLY A 63 20.78 -1.28 16.95
C GLY A 63 20.19 0.01 16.40
N VAL A 64 20.99 0.80 15.65
CA VAL A 64 20.53 2.03 14.99
C VAL A 64 19.45 1.71 13.96
N TYR A 65 19.69 0.77 13.04
CA TYR A 65 18.68 0.38 12.06
C TYR A 65 17.45 -0.21 12.73
N GLY A 66 17.62 -1.10 13.72
CA GLY A 66 16.50 -1.71 14.45
C GLY A 66 15.60 -0.68 15.13
N LEU A 67 16.19 0.34 15.77
CA LEU A 67 15.44 1.45 16.36
C LEU A 67 14.63 2.20 15.30
N VAL A 68 15.27 2.61 14.20
CA VAL A 68 14.63 3.40 13.14
C VAL A 68 13.56 2.59 12.42
N ALA A 69 13.83 1.33 12.11
CA ALA A 69 12.88 0.43 11.47
C ALA A 69 11.65 0.18 12.35
N ASN A 70 11.82 0.08 13.67
CA ASN A 70 10.70 -0.03 14.60
C ASN A 70 9.84 1.24 14.62
N LEU A 71 10.46 2.42 14.67
CA LEU A 71 9.74 3.70 14.59
C LEU A 71 9.00 3.87 13.26
N GLY A 72 9.67 3.54 12.15
CA GLY A 72 9.11 3.59 10.81
C GLY A 72 7.94 2.61 10.63
N SER A 73 8.09 1.38 11.11
CA SER A 73 7.05 0.35 11.04
C SER A 73 5.78 0.75 11.78
N LEU A 74 5.89 1.48 12.91
CA LEU A 74 4.73 2.01 13.61
C LEU A 74 3.91 2.95 12.72
N VAL A 75 4.57 3.86 12.00
CA VAL A 75 3.89 4.79 11.07
C VAL A 75 3.19 4.00 9.96
N VAL A 76 3.88 3.03 9.37
CA VAL A 76 3.33 2.19 8.29
C VAL A 76 2.10 1.43 8.77
N ARG A 77 2.18 0.75 9.92
CA ARG A 77 1.09 -0.06 10.47
C ARG A 77 -0.11 0.76 10.93
N THR A 78 0.14 1.95 11.49
CA THR A 78 -0.94 2.79 12.05
C THR A 78 -1.65 3.62 10.99
N LEU A 79 -0.92 4.08 9.96
CA LEU A 79 -1.48 5.01 8.97
C LEU A 79 -1.68 4.37 7.59
N PHE A 80 -0.69 3.65 7.07
CA PHE A 80 -0.74 3.17 5.68
C PHE A 80 -1.42 1.82 5.53
N GLN A 81 -1.18 0.88 6.44
CA GLN A 81 -1.78 -0.45 6.36
C GLN A 81 -3.33 -0.40 6.30
N PRO A 82 -4.04 0.38 7.14
CA PRO A 82 -5.49 0.48 7.02
C PRO A 82 -5.96 1.10 5.69
N LEU A 83 -5.17 2.01 5.12
CA LEU A 83 -5.46 2.62 3.82
C LEU A 83 -5.23 1.63 2.67
N GLU A 84 -4.19 0.81 2.76
CA GLU A 84 -3.87 -0.24 1.80
C GLU A 84 -4.95 -1.32 1.77
N GLU A 85 -5.38 -1.81 2.94
CA GLU A 85 -6.47 -2.78 3.06
C GLU A 85 -7.80 -2.21 2.53
N ALA A 86 -8.09 -0.95 2.84
CA ALA A 86 -9.27 -0.26 2.33
C ALA A 86 -9.21 -0.09 0.80
N ALA A 87 -8.04 0.22 0.25
CA ALA A 87 -7.82 0.36 -1.18
C ALA A 87 -7.97 -0.98 -1.91
N PHE A 88 -7.37 -2.04 -1.39
CA PHE A 88 -7.52 -3.39 -1.93
C PHE A 88 -8.99 -3.81 -1.97
N ALA A 89 -9.70 -3.70 -0.86
CA ALA A 89 -11.13 -4.04 -0.78
C ALA A 89 -11.97 -3.23 -1.77
N ALA A 90 -11.69 -1.92 -1.87
CA ALA A 90 -12.29 -1.04 -2.86
C ALA A 90 -12.07 -1.55 -4.29
N PHE A 91 -10.82 -1.77 -4.69
CA PHE A 91 -10.48 -2.21 -6.04
C PHE A 91 -11.08 -3.56 -6.39
N SER A 92 -11.19 -4.49 -5.44
CA SER A 92 -11.88 -5.77 -5.65
C SER A 92 -13.37 -5.57 -5.93
N THR A 93 -14.05 -4.66 -5.21
CA THR A 93 -15.49 -4.40 -5.44
C THR A 93 -15.76 -3.69 -6.76
N TRP A 94 -14.95 -2.69 -7.13
CA TRP A 94 -15.05 -2.03 -8.43
C TRP A 94 -14.56 -2.91 -9.57
N GLY A 95 -13.66 -3.85 -9.28
CA GLY A 95 -13.25 -4.92 -10.18
C GLY A 95 -14.38 -5.91 -10.48
N GLY A 96 -15.19 -6.27 -9.48
CA GLY A 96 -16.28 -7.25 -9.62
C GLY A 96 -17.65 -6.68 -10.02
N GLY A 97 -17.90 -5.39 -9.83
CA GLY A 97 -19.21 -4.74 -10.01
C GLY A 97 -19.72 -4.57 -11.45
N GLY A 98 -19.13 -5.26 -12.42
CA GLY A 98 -19.46 -5.18 -13.84
C GLY A 98 -20.34 -6.32 -14.38
N GLY A 99 -21.15 -6.95 -13.53
CA GLY A 99 -22.12 -7.99 -13.91
C GLY A 99 -21.83 -9.32 -13.24
N GLY A 100 -22.85 -9.85 -12.54
CA GLY A 100 -22.92 -11.27 -12.23
C GLY A 100 -22.73 -12.07 -13.53
N GLY A 101 -21.72 -12.92 -13.52
CA GLY A 101 -21.25 -13.63 -14.69
C GLY A 101 -19.98 -14.39 -14.32
N GLY A 102 -20.06 -15.13 -13.22
CA GLY A 102 -19.07 -16.15 -12.91
C GLY A 102 -18.97 -17.11 -14.10
N ALA A 103 -17.73 -17.51 -14.36
CA ALA A 103 -17.36 -18.51 -15.34
C ALA A 103 -18.35 -19.68 -15.38
N GLY A 104 -19.11 -19.75 -16.47
CA GLY A 104 -20.06 -20.80 -16.79
C GLY A 104 -20.23 -20.88 -18.31
N GLY A 105 -19.14 -21.19 -19.02
CA GLY A 105 -19.20 -21.58 -20.42
C GLY A 105 -19.78 -22.99 -20.51
N GLY A 106 -21.11 -23.09 -20.40
CA GLY A 106 -21.87 -24.24 -20.85
C GLY A 106 -22.05 -24.11 -22.35
N THR A 107 -21.37 -24.96 -23.09
CA THR A 107 -21.67 -25.24 -24.49
C THR A 107 -22.95 -26.07 -24.51
N GLU A 108 -24.03 -25.54 -25.08
CA GLU A 108 -25.11 -26.35 -25.63
C GLU A 108 -25.47 -25.84 -27.03
N ASP A 109 -25.74 -26.81 -27.87
CA ASP A 109 -25.65 -26.83 -29.31
C ASP A 109 -26.89 -26.26 -30.03
N GLY A 110 -26.75 -26.01 -31.33
CA GLY A 110 -27.76 -26.49 -32.28
C GLY A 110 -28.65 -25.47 -33.00
N VAL A 111 -28.16 -24.99 -34.15
CA VAL A 111 -28.85 -24.94 -35.47
C VAL A 111 -30.20 -24.20 -35.59
N THR A 112 -30.23 -23.15 -36.41
CA THR A 112 -30.98 -23.13 -37.68
C THR A 112 -30.37 -22.12 -38.66
N ALA A 113 -30.31 -22.54 -39.92
CA ALA A 113 -29.66 -21.86 -41.02
C ALA A 113 -30.58 -20.83 -41.70
N ALA A 114 -29.94 -19.87 -42.37
CA ALA A 114 -30.38 -19.16 -43.56
C ALA A 114 -31.58 -18.20 -43.42
N THR A 115 -31.29 -16.93 -43.11
CA THR A 115 -31.63 -15.73 -43.92
C THR A 115 -31.27 -14.48 -43.12
N GLY A 116 -30.37 -13.64 -43.62
CA GLY A 116 -30.06 -12.33 -43.00
C GLY A 116 -28.57 -11.97 -42.95
N ALA A 117 -27.88 -12.01 -44.09
CA ALA A 117 -26.48 -11.60 -44.17
C ALA A 117 -26.26 -10.08 -44.05
N GLU A 118 -27.31 -9.25 -44.03
CA GLU A 118 -27.19 -7.78 -43.91
C GLU A 118 -27.63 -7.21 -42.54
N ILE A 119 -28.34 -7.97 -41.70
CA ILE A 119 -28.75 -7.52 -40.35
C ILE A 119 -27.74 -7.96 -39.26
N ALA A 120 -26.90 -8.97 -39.54
CA ALA A 120 -25.90 -9.46 -38.59
C ALA A 120 -24.74 -8.47 -38.34
N GLY A 121 -24.46 -7.56 -39.28
CA GLY A 121 -23.39 -6.56 -39.17
C GLY A 121 -23.69 -5.46 -38.15
N GLU A 122 -24.91 -4.92 -38.17
CA GLU A 122 -25.33 -3.84 -37.26
C GLU A 122 -25.53 -4.34 -35.82
N GLY A 123 -26.14 -5.52 -35.64
CA GLY A 123 -26.32 -6.12 -34.31
C GLY A 123 -24.99 -6.47 -33.64
N THR A 124 -24.02 -7.00 -34.38
CA THR A 124 -22.69 -7.35 -33.84
C THR A 124 -21.85 -6.10 -33.55
N ALA A 125 -21.94 -5.06 -34.39
CA ALA A 125 -21.28 -3.78 -34.15
C ALA A 125 -21.87 -3.06 -32.92
N ALA A 126 -23.19 -3.03 -32.77
CA ALA A 126 -23.87 -2.44 -31.62
C ALA A 126 -23.51 -3.16 -30.30
N VAL A 127 -23.53 -4.50 -30.28
CA VAL A 127 -23.13 -5.31 -29.11
C VAL A 127 -21.65 -5.11 -28.76
N THR A 128 -20.78 -4.93 -29.76
CA THR A 128 -19.35 -4.67 -29.56
C THR A 128 -19.12 -3.28 -28.96
N GLU A 129 -19.88 -2.27 -29.40
CA GLU A 129 -19.77 -0.91 -28.90
C GLU A 129 -20.34 -0.77 -27.48
N GLU A 130 -21.47 -1.42 -27.19
CA GLU A 130 -22.03 -1.49 -25.83
C GLU A 130 -21.03 -2.13 -24.84
N LYS A 131 -20.39 -3.24 -25.25
CA LYS A 131 -19.35 -3.91 -24.45
C LYS A 131 -18.15 -3.00 -24.19
N ARG A 132 -17.68 -2.26 -25.21
CA ARG A 132 -16.59 -1.29 -25.08
C ARG A 132 -16.96 -0.14 -24.15
N GLU A 133 -18.19 0.37 -24.25
CA GLU A 133 -18.64 1.45 -23.39
C GLU A 133 -18.72 0.99 -21.92
N LYS A 134 -19.27 -0.20 -21.67
CA LYS A 134 -19.30 -0.80 -20.33
C LYS A 134 -17.89 -0.97 -19.76
N GLU A 135 -16.93 -1.43 -20.56
CA GLU A 135 -15.53 -1.54 -20.16
C GLU A 135 -14.91 -0.18 -19.85
N ARG A 136 -15.13 0.85 -20.69
CA ARG A 136 -14.64 2.22 -20.42
C ARG A 136 -15.24 2.81 -19.16
N ARG A 137 -16.53 2.59 -18.89
CA ARG A 137 -17.19 3.01 -17.63
C ARG A 137 -16.56 2.34 -16.41
N ARG A 138 -16.27 1.03 -16.49
CA ARG A 138 -15.56 0.28 -15.45
C ARG A 138 -14.15 0.84 -15.20
N LEU A 139 -13.38 1.06 -16.26
CA LEU A 139 -12.04 1.64 -16.16
C LEU A 139 -12.09 3.06 -15.56
N ALA A 140 -13.08 3.88 -15.95
CA ALA A 140 -13.22 5.24 -15.42
C ALA A 140 -13.55 5.23 -13.91
N ALA A 141 -14.40 4.30 -13.46
CA ALA A 141 -14.70 4.12 -12.05
C ALA A 141 -13.45 3.69 -11.25
N LEU A 142 -12.66 2.74 -11.75
CA LEU A 142 -11.41 2.30 -11.13
C LEU A 142 -10.37 3.43 -11.05
N ALA A 143 -10.21 4.20 -12.14
CA ALA A 143 -9.32 5.36 -12.14
C ALA A 143 -9.79 6.44 -11.14
N GLY A 144 -11.11 6.66 -11.05
CA GLY A 144 -11.73 7.57 -10.09
C GLY A 144 -11.54 7.16 -8.62
N ALA A 145 -11.38 5.85 -8.35
CA ALA A 145 -11.06 5.34 -7.01
C ALA A 145 -9.54 5.39 -6.72
N LEU A 146 -8.70 4.99 -7.68
CA LEU A 146 -7.25 4.90 -7.52
C LEU A 146 -6.61 6.27 -7.28
N GLY A 147 -6.97 7.28 -8.08
CA GLY A 147 -6.35 8.60 -8.04
C GLY A 147 -6.37 9.25 -6.65
N PRO A 148 -7.55 9.43 -6.02
CA PRO A 148 -7.65 9.97 -4.69
C PRO A 148 -6.86 9.18 -3.63
N MET A 149 -6.89 7.84 -3.68
CA MET A 149 -6.16 7.00 -2.72
C MET A 149 -4.64 7.20 -2.82
N VAL A 150 -4.10 7.19 -4.05
CA VAL A 150 -2.67 7.49 -4.29
C VAL A 150 -2.31 8.89 -3.80
N LYS A 151 -3.17 9.89 -4.05
CA LYS A 151 -2.94 11.26 -3.57
C LYS A 151 -2.91 11.37 -2.05
N VAL A 152 -3.84 10.72 -1.34
CA VAL A 152 -3.86 10.73 0.14
C VAL A 152 -2.56 10.15 0.71
N VAL A 153 -2.14 8.97 0.25
CA VAL A 153 -0.90 8.35 0.76
C VAL A 153 0.34 9.14 0.34
N SER A 154 0.33 9.75 -0.85
CA SER A 154 1.41 10.64 -1.32
C SER A 154 1.54 11.87 -0.44
N LEU A 155 0.44 12.52 -0.07
CA LEU A 155 0.45 13.71 0.79
C LEU A 155 0.98 13.39 2.18
N LEU A 156 0.59 12.25 2.75
CA LEU A 156 1.09 11.81 4.05
C LEU A 156 2.58 11.42 3.98
N GLY A 157 2.99 10.70 2.94
CA GLY A 157 4.40 10.38 2.69
C GLY A 157 5.26 11.62 2.43
N LEU A 158 4.74 12.60 1.70
CA LEU A 158 5.42 13.89 1.44
C LEU A 158 5.60 14.70 2.73
N ALA A 159 4.65 14.65 3.66
CA ALA A 159 4.84 15.24 4.98
C ALA A 159 6.01 14.58 5.73
N ALA A 160 6.08 13.24 5.74
CA ALA A 160 7.22 12.54 6.33
C ALA A 160 8.54 12.91 5.64
N ALA A 161 8.59 12.95 4.31
CA ALA A 161 9.79 13.28 3.55
C ALA A 161 10.22 14.76 3.69
N ALA A 162 9.28 15.70 3.80
CA ALA A 162 9.56 17.12 3.91
C ALA A 162 10.04 17.51 5.32
N PHE A 163 9.41 16.96 6.36
CA PHE A 163 9.71 17.32 7.75
C PHE A 163 10.72 16.36 8.39
N GLY A 164 10.58 15.05 8.17
CA GLY A 164 11.39 14.03 8.83
C GLY A 164 12.90 14.30 8.86
N PRO A 165 13.56 14.65 7.73
CA PRO A 165 14.99 14.96 7.73
C PRO A 165 15.42 16.12 8.62
N SER A 166 14.55 17.12 8.77
CA SER A 166 14.85 18.31 9.59
C SER A 166 14.54 18.09 11.07
N TYR A 167 13.54 17.28 11.40
CA TYR A 167 13.08 17.06 12.77
C TYR A 167 13.60 15.75 13.41
N ALA A 168 14.25 14.86 12.66
CA ALA A 168 14.74 13.57 13.14
C ALA A 168 15.61 13.67 14.41
N TYR A 169 16.58 14.59 14.45
CA TYR A 169 17.43 14.79 15.64
C TYR A 169 16.62 15.22 16.86
N VAL A 170 15.72 16.19 16.69
CA VAL A 170 14.89 16.73 17.78
C VAL A 170 13.94 15.67 18.32
N ALA A 171 13.29 14.92 17.42
CA ALA A 171 12.41 13.82 17.78
C ALA A 171 13.17 12.74 18.56
N LEU A 172 14.35 12.34 18.07
CA LEU A 172 15.14 11.29 18.70
C LEU A 172 15.71 11.73 20.06
N ARG A 173 16.21 12.97 20.15
CA ARG A 173 16.68 13.57 21.40
C ARG A 173 15.57 13.68 22.44
N GLY A 174 14.34 14.00 22.01
CA GLY A 174 13.17 14.12 22.87
C GLY A 174 12.68 12.78 23.42
N VAL A 175 12.61 11.74 22.56
CA VAL A 175 12.03 10.44 22.94
C VAL A 175 13.05 9.48 23.54
N TYR A 176 14.28 9.44 23.01
CA TYR A 176 15.30 8.45 23.36
C TYR A 176 16.55 9.05 24.03
N GLY A 177 16.61 10.38 24.17
CA GLY A 177 17.70 11.07 24.86
C GLY A 177 19.00 11.16 24.05
N THR A 178 20.07 11.58 24.74
CA THR A 178 21.39 11.87 24.17
C THR A 178 22.06 10.66 23.52
N ARG A 179 21.90 9.47 24.13
CA ARG A 179 22.56 8.23 23.71
C ARG A 179 22.28 7.86 22.25
N TRP A 180 21.05 8.09 21.80
CA TRP A 180 20.65 7.78 20.42
C TRP A 180 20.75 9.00 19.51
N SER A 181 20.48 10.20 20.02
CA SER A 181 20.57 11.43 19.21
C SER A 181 21.99 11.79 18.79
N GLU A 182 22.99 11.46 19.62
CA GLU A 182 24.41 11.72 19.35
C GLU A 182 25.08 10.55 18.60
N SER A 183 24.28 9.67 18.01
CA SER A 183 24.74 8.58 17.13
C SER A 183 24.37 8.88 15.68
N GLU A 184 24.57 7.92 14.77
CA GLU A 184 24.12 8.01 13.37
C GLU A 184 22.60 7.87 13.20
N ALA A 185 21.87 7.49 14.26
CA ALA A 185 20.43 7.25 14.21
C ALA A 185 19.56 8.41 13.68
N PRO A 186 19.82 9.69 13.98
CA PRO A 186 19.09 10.79 13.35
C PRO A 186 19.27 10.84 11.82
N GLY A 187 20.46 10.50 11.32
CA GLY A 187 20.73 10.45 9.87
C GLY A 187 19.98 9.31 9.19
N VAL A 188 19.98 8.13 9.82
CA VAL A 188 19.22 6.97 9.33
C VAL A 188 17.71 7.23 9.40
N LEU A 189 17.21 7.84 10.49
CA LEU A 189 15.80 8.23 10.63
C LEU A 189 15.38 9.29 9.61
N ALA A 190 16.26 10.25 9.29
CA ALA A 190 16.06 11.23 8.24
C ALA A 190 15.88 10.56 6.87
N ALA A 191 16.78 9.64 6.51
CA ALA A 191 16.66 8.88 5.27
C ALA A 191 15.41 7.99 5.26
N TYR A 192 15.12 7.33 6.37
CA TYR A 192 13.93 6.49 6.52
C TYR A 192 12.65 7.31 6.34
N SER A 193 12.62 8.56 6.81
CA SER A 193 11.46 9.44 6.64
C SER A 193 11.15 9.75 5.17
N VAL A 194 12.16 9.77 4.31
CA VAL A 194 11.97 9.86 2.84
C VAL A 194 11.51 8.50 2.30
N TYR A 195 12.08 7.41 2.79
CA TYR A 195 11.68 6.04 2.42
C TYR A 195 10.20 5.74 2.75
N VAL A 196 9.63 6.34 3.80
CA VAL A 196 8.20 6.25 4.15
C VAL A 196 7.28 6.65 2.97
N LEU A 197 7.66 7.65 2.16
CA LEU A 197 6.91 8.00 0.95
C LEU A 197 6.90 6.86 -0.08
N LEU A 198 8.04 6.18 -0.26
CA LEU A 198 8.16 5.06 -1.18
C LEU A 198 7.32 3.87 -0.70
N LEU A 199 7.34 3.57 0.61
CA LEU A 199 6.48 2.55 1.20
C LEU A 199 5.00 2.83 0.96
N ALA A 200 4.58 4.10 1.16
CA ALA A 200 3.19 4.52 0.98
C ALA A 200 2.71 4.33 -0.47
N LEU A 201 3.53 4.73 -1.44
CA LEU A 201 3.24 4.57 -2.88
C LEU A 201 3.25 3.11 -3.31
N ASN A 202 4.20 2.33 -2.79
CA ASN A 202 4.32 0.90 -3.09
C ASN A 202 3.08 0.12 -2.63
N GLY A 203 2.61 0.35 -1.40
CA GLY A 203 1.43 -0.36 -0.86
C GLY A 203 0.19 -0.19 -1.74
N ILE A 204 -0.18 1.05 -2.10
CA ILE A 204 -1.36 1.30 -2.95
C ILE A 204 -1.17 0.78 -4.39
N GLY A 205 0.04 0.93 -4.95
CA GLY A 205 0.35 0.43 -6.29
C GLY A 205 0.20 -1.09 -6.39
N GLU A 206 0.71 -1.82 -5.40
CA GLU A 206 0.59 -3.27 -5.33
C GLU A 206 -0.82 -3.74 -5.03
N ALA A 207 -1.54 -3.06 -4.11
CA ALA A 207 -2.94 -3.36 -3.86
C ALA A 207 -3.78 -3.27 -5.14
N PHE A 208 -3.53 -2.27 -5.99
CA PHE A 208 -4.20 -2.14 -7.28
C PHE A 208 -3.83 -3.27 -8.25
N VAL A 209 -2.53 -3.53 -8.43
CA VAL A 209 -2.02 -4.60 -9.31
C VAL A 209 -2.60 -5.95 -8.89
N HIS A 210 -2.61 -6.27 -7.59
CA HIS A 210 -3.16 -7.52 -7.07
C HIS A 210 -4.68 -7.64 -7.17
N ALA A 211 -5.41 -6.53 -7.11
CA ALA A 211 -6.86 -6.55 -7.28
C ALA A 211 -7.29 -6.72 -8.75
N VAL A 212 -6.41 -6.40 -9.71
CA VAL A 212 -6.77 -6.29 -11.13
C VAL A 212 -6.12 -7.36 -12.02
N LEU A 213 -4.97 -7.93 -11.64
CA LEU A 213 -4.26 -8.89 -12.50
C LEU A 213 -4.86 -10.30 -12.50
N ASP A 214 -5.01 -10.86 -13.72
CA ASP A 214 -5.25 -12.29 -13.96
C ASP A 214 -4.03 -13.16 -13.59
N ALA A 215 -4.25 -14.43 -13.23
CA ALA A 215 -3.23 -15.37 -12.72
C ALA A 215 -1.95 -15.47 -13.57
N ARG A 216 -2.05 -15.32 -14.91
CA ARG A 216 -0.89 -15.37 -15.83
C ARG A 216 -0.05 -14.09 -15.79
N GLY A 217 -0.67 -12.93 -15.61
CA GLY A 217 0.04 -11.66 -15.43
C GLY A 217 0.75 -11.62 -14.08
N LEU A 218 0.13 -12.20 -13.05
CA LEU A 218 0.70 -12.29 -11.70
C LEU A 218 1.97 -13.15 -11.68
N GLN A 219 2.00 -14.25 -12.45
CA GLN A 219 3.16 -15.12 -12.54
C GLN A 219 4.35 -14.46 -13.26
N GLN A 220 4.11 -13.69 -14.33
CA GLN A 220 5.17 -12.92 -15.00
C GLN A 220 5.68 -11.76 -14.14
N SER A 221 4.78 -11.11 -13.38
CA SER A 221 5.14 -10.09 -12.39
C SER A 221 6.09 -10.64 -11.34
N ASN A 222 5.77 -11.81 -10.76
CA ASN A 222 6.57 -12.42 -9.71
C ASN A 222 7.95 -12.89 -10.21
N MET A 223 8.06 -13.33 -11.46
CA MET A 223 9.37 -13.70 -12.03
C MET A 223 10.28 -12.49 -12.26
N LEU A 224 9.72 -11.34 -12.66
CA LEU A 224 10.49 -10.09 -12.78
C LEU A 224 10.90 -9.57 -11.39
N LEU A 225 10.01 -9.72 -10.40
CA LEU A 225 10.27 -9.39 -9.00
C LEU A 225 11.43 -10.22 -8.44
N LEU A 226 11.51 -11.50 -8.77
CA LEU A 226 12.59 -12.40 -8.36
C LEU A 226 13.97 -11.95 -8.89
N VAL A 227 14.04 -11.44 -10.12
CA VAL A 227 15.28 -10.88 -10.67
C VAL A 227 15.67 -9.60 -9.92
N PHE A 228 14.70 -8.73 -9.61
CA PHE A 228 14.95 -7.55 -8.77
C PHE A 228 15.39 -7.93 -7.35
N SER A 229 14.92 -9.06 -6.82
CA SER A 229 15.30 -9.56 -5.51
C SER A 229 16.78 -9.92 -5.42
N GLY A 230 17.32 -10.59 -6.43
CA GLY A 230 18.76 -10.86 -6.53
C GLY A 230 19.59 -9.58 -6.63
N ALA A 231 19.17 -8.63 -7.47
CA ALA A 231 19.84 -7.33 -7.63
C ALA A 231 19.79 -6.49 -6.34
N HIS A 232 18.67 -6.51 -5.62
CA HIS A 232 18.51 -5.83 -4.34
C HIS A 232 19.44 -6.41 -3.27
N LEU A 233 19.56 -7.73 -3.17
CA LEU A 233 20.47 -8.36 -2.21
C LEU A 233 21.93 -8.00 -2.49
N ALA A 234 22.33 -8.00 -3.78
CA ALA A 234 23.66 -7.54 -4.19
C ALA A 234 23.88 -6.06 -3.82
N ALA A 235 22.89 -5.20 -4.08
CA ALA A 235 22.94 -3.80 -3.69
C ALA A 235 23.03 -3.62 -2.16
N CYS A 236 22.33 -4.44 -1.38
CA CYS A 236 22.45 -4.46 0.08
C CYS A 236 23.88 -4.76 0.50
N VAL A 237 24.50 -5.83 -0.03
CA VAL A 237 25.89 -6.19 0.32
C VAL A 237 26.84 -5.02 0.05
N VAL A 238 26.75 -4.41 -1.13
CA VAL A 238 27.64 -3.29 -1.52
C VAL A 238 27.40 -2.04 -0.68
N LEU A 239 26.14 -1.61 -0.55
CA LEU A 239 25.80 -0.35 0.13
C LEU A 239 25.96 -0.44 1.65
N VAL A 240 25.63 -1.59 2.26
CA VAL A 240 25.80 -1.81 3.70
C VAL A 240 27.27 -1.81 4.08
N GLN A 241 28.16 -2.37 3.26
CA GLN A 241 29.61 -2.30 3.52
C GLN A 241 30.14 -0.87 3.51
N GLN A 242 29.60 0.01 2.66
CA GLN A 242 30.10 1.38 2.53
C GLN A 242 29.42 2.39 3.48
N TYR A 243 28.14 2.20 3.77
CA TYR A 243 27.31 3.21 4.47
C TYR A 243 26.53 2.63 5.66
N GLY A 244 26.79 1.39 6.09
CA GLY A 244 26.15 0.77 7.25
C GLY A 244 24.62 0.75 7.16
N ALA A 245 23.96 1.15 8.25
CA ALA A 245 22.49 1.22 8.32
C ALA A 245 21.87 2.17 7.28
N LEU A 246 22.55 3.26 6.92
CA LEU A 246 22.10 4.17 5.87
C LEU A 246 22.12 3.50 4.49
N GLY A 247 23.14 2.68 4.24
CA GLY A 247 23.28 1.87 3.03
C GLY A 247 22.14 0.87 2.86
N LEU A 248 21.69 0.26 3.96
CA LEU A 248 20.53 -0.63 3.95
C LEU A 248 19.25 0.11 3.54
N VAL A 249 18.98 1.26 4.15
CA VAL A 249 17.80 2.09 3.79
C VAL A 249 17.86 2.55 2.33
N ALA A 250 19.06 2.88 1.83
CA ALA A 250 19.26 3.25 0.43
C ALA A 250 18.98 2.06 -0.53
N ALA A 251 19.48 0.87 -0.23
CA ALA A 251 19.21 -0.34 -1.00
C ALA A 251 17.71 -0.71 -1.02
N ASP A 252 17.06 -0.60 0.14
CA ASP A 252 15.61 -0.78 0.28
C ASP A 252 14.83 0.26 -0.55
N SER A 253 15.31 1.52 -0.57
CA SER A 253 14.70 2.60 -1.35
C SER A 253 14.78 2.34 -2.86
N VAL A 254 15.92 1.88 -3.36
CA VAL A 254 16.09 1.52 -4.79
C VAL A 254 15.14 0.39 -5.17
N ASN A 255 15.02 -0.64 -4.33
CA ASN A 255 14.08 -1.72 -4.57
C ASN A 255 12.62 -1.24 -4.60
N MET A 256 12.22 -0.37 -3.66
CA MET A 256 10.87 0.22 -3.68
C MET A 256 10.62 1.07 -4.93
N LEU A 257 11.63 1.81 -5.42
CA LEU A 257 11.49 2.58 -6.66
C LEU A 257 11.25 1.68 -7.88
N LEU A 258 11.97 0.56 -8.00
CA LEU A 258 11.73 -0.41 -9.07
C LEU A 258 10.32 -0.98 -9.01
N ARG A 259 9.84 -1.32 -7.81
CA ARG A 259 8.47 -1.83 -7.59
C ARG A 259 7.40 -0.79 -7.92
N ILE A 260 7.62 0.47 -7.56
CA ILE A 260 6.72 1.58 -7.92
C ILE A 260 6.73 1.78 -9.44
N ALA A 261 7.88 1.73 -10.09
CA ALA A 261 7.99 1.87 -11.54
C ALA A 261 7.26 0.74 -12.28
N TYR A 262 7.39 -0.50 -11.80
CA TYR A 262 6.65 -1.64 -12.31
C TYR A 262 5.13 -1.47 -12.14
N SER A 263 4.69 -1.08 -10.94
CA SER A 263 3.27 -0.85 -10.65
C SER A 263 2.71 0.28 -11.53
N ALA A 264 3.45 1.37 -11.69
CA ALA A 264 3.08 2.49 -12.57
C ALA A 264 3.01 2.07 -14.04
N TRP A 265 3.93 1.22 -14.50
CA TRP A 265 3.89 0.65 -15.84
C TRP A 265 2.64 -0.22 -16.06
N CYS A 266 2.31 -1.10 -15.10
CA CYS A 266 1.10 -1.91 -15.13
C CYS A 266 -0.16 -1.04 -15.16
N ILE A 267 -0.26 -0.03 -14.30
CA ILE A 267 -1.38 0.92 -14.25
C ILE A 267 -1.53 1.65 -15.58
N ARG A 268 -0.44 2.16 -16.16
CA ARG A 268 -0.47 2.86 -17.45
C ARG A 268 -0.92 1.95 -18.58
N ARG A 269 -0.46 0.70 -18.59
CA ARG A 269 -0.87 -0.31 -19.58
C ARG A 269 -2.35 -0.66 -19.42
N PHE A 270 -2.82 -0.82 -18.19
CA PHE A 270 -4.21 -1.16 -17.87
C PHE A 270 -5.19 -0.06 -18.31
N PHE A 271 -4.86 1.22 -18.06
CA PHE A 271 -5.70 2.36 -18.45
C PHE A 271 -5.45 2.90 -19.86
N ARG A 272 -4.62 2.24 -20.68
CA ARG A 272 -4.36 2.65 -22.08
C ARG A 272 -5.64 2.86 -22.92
N PRO A 273 -6.74 2.10 -22.75
CA PRO A 273 -7.99 2.34 -23.47
C PRO A 273 -8.73 3.64 -23.08
N LEU A 274 -8.33 4.29 -21.98
CA LEU A 274 -8.85 5.59 -21.55
C LEU A 274 -7.89 6.71 -21.94
N PRO A 275 -8.12 7.42 -23.06
CA PRO A 275 -7.27 8.53 -23.48
C PRO A 275 -7.31 9.72 -22.51
N SER A 276 -8.33 9.78 -21.65
CA SER A 276 -8.41 10.77 -20.60
C SER A 276 -7.42 10.51 -19.47
N PHE A 277 -6.99 9.28 -19.19
CA PHE A 277 -6.18 8.97 -18.01
C PHE A 277 -4.69 9.27 -18.21
N SER A 278 -4.09 9.96 -17.24
CA SER A 278 -2.64 10.21 -17.20
C SER A 278 -2.09 10.05 -15.79
N LEU A 279 -1.03 9.25 -15.65
CA LEU A 279 -0.36 9.01 -14.36
C LEU A 279 0.00 10.31 -13.63
N GLN A 280 0.57 11.28 -14.36
CA GLN A 280 1.04 12.53 -13.75
C GLN A 280 -0.11 13.42 -13.28
N ARG A 281 -1.21 13.45 -14.02
CA ARG A 281 -2.35 14.33 -13.70
C ARG A 281 -3.27 13.73 -12.65
N ASP A 282 -3.49 12.42 -12.74
CA ASP A 282 -4.55 11.75 -11.99
C ASP A 282 -4.03 11.10 -10.70
N LEU A 283 -2.74 10.73 -10.62
CA LEU A 283 -2.15 10.09 -9.43
C LEU A 283 -1.28 11.03 -8.59
N LEU A 284 -0.54 11.96 -9.20
CA LEU A 284 0.31 12.87 -8.42
C LEU A 284 -0.51 14.01 -7.78
N PRO A 285 -0.10 14.49 -6.59
CA PRO A 285 -0.64 15.71 -6.02
C PRO A 285 -0.46 16.90 -6.96
N ALA A 286 -1.32 17.92 -6.83
CA ALA A 286 -1.25 19.11 -7.66
C ALA A 286 0.15 19.76 -7.60
N PRO A 287 0.70 20.28 -8.72
CA PRO A 287 1.98 20.98 -8.75
C PRO A 287 2.17 22.06 -7.66
N PRO A 288 1.18 22.92 -7.34
CA PRO A 288 1.33 23.88 -6.24
C PRO A 288 1.49 23.20 -4.88
N THR A 289 0.85 22.06 -4.66
CA THR A 289 1.00 21.27 -3.43
C THR A 289 2.41 20.70 -3.33
N LEU A 290 2.96 20.14 -4.42
CA LEU A 290 4.34 19.64 -4.47
C LEU A 290 5.36 20.77 -4.24
N ALA A 291 5.17 21.92 -4.89
CA ALA A 291 6.01 23.10 -4.69
C ALA A 291 5.96 23.60 -3.24
N ALA A 292 4.78 23.58 -2.61
CA ALA A 292 4.63 23.96 -1.21
C ALA A 292 5.34 22.98 -0.26
N PHE A 293 5.28 21.68 -0.49
CA PHE A 293 6.05 20.69 0.28
C PHE A 293 7.56 20.89 0.10
N ALA A 294 8.03 21.16 -1.11
CA ALA A 294 9.44 21.45 -1.38
C ALA A 294 9.90 22.74 -0.66
N ALA A 295 9.09 23.80 -0.72
CA ALA A 295 9.34 25.04 0.01
C ALA A 295 9.34 24.82 1.53
N ALA A 296 8.37 24.08 2.06
CA ALA A 296 8.32 23.74 3.48
C ALA A 296 9.52 22.91 3.92
N ALA A 297 9.97 21.95 3.10
CA ALA A 297 11.18 21.17 3.36
C ALA A 297 12.42 22.07 3.39
N ALA A 298 12.54 23.02 2.46
CA ALA A 298 13.64 23.98 2.43
C ALA A 298 13.65 24.89 3.67
N VAL A 299 12.49 25.42 4.06
CA VAL A 299 12.35 26.24 5.28
C VAL A 299 12.63 25.43 6.54
N ALA A 300 12.14 24.19 6.63
CA ALA A 300 12.45 23.29 7.74
C ALA A 300 13.95 22.99 7.82
N ALA A 301 14.61 22.74 6.68
CA ALA A 301 16.05 22.49 6.63
C ALA A 301 16.85 23.73 7.02
N ALA A 302 16.44 24.91 6.57
CA ALA A 302 17.03 26.19 6.98
C ALA A 302 16.86 26.41 8.50
N SER A 303 15.65 26.19 9.02
CA SER A 303 15.35 26.29 10.45
C SER A 303 16.20 25.31 11.28
N ASN A 304 16.40 24.07 10.83
CA ASN A 304 17.25 23.11 11.51
C ASN A 304 18.72 23.56 11.52
N ARG A 305 19.23 24.02 10.37
CA ARG A 305 20.60 24.55 10.27
C ARG A 305 20.81 25.79 11.13
N LEU A 306 19.85 26.71 11.15
CA LEU A 306 19.96 28.00 11.83
C LEU A 306 19.68 27.93 13.34
N ILE A 307 18.72 27.12 13.76
CA ILE A 307 18.29 27.08 15.17
C ILE A 307 19.05 25.99 15.94
N MET A 308 19.22 24.80 15.35
CA MET A 308 19.83 23.66 16.05
C MET A 308 21.33 23.59 15.89
N ARG A 309 21.82 23.74 14.66
CA ARG A 309 23.23 23.49 14.33
C ARG A 309 24.14 24.71 14.51
N LEU A 310 23.60 25.89 14.81
CA LEU A 310 24.45 27.04 15.06
C LEU A 310 25.28 26.84 16.33
N PRO A 311 26.61 27.11 16.29
CA PRO A 311 27.48 27.05 17.46
C PRO A 311 26.85 27.87 18.59
N TRP A 312 26.76 27.27 19.78
CA TRP A 312 26.31 27.99 20.96
C TRP A 312 27.54 28.60 21.63
N ALA A 313 27.50 29.92 21.82
CA ALA A 313 28.60 30.66 22.43
C ALA A 313 28.52 30.52 23.95
N ALA A 314 29.06 29.44 24.50
CA ALA A 314 29.47 29.43 25.91
C ALA A 314 30.65 28.49 26.13
N SER A 315 31.25 28.65 27.30
CA SER A 315 32.59 28.24 27.73
C SER A 315 32.94 26.75 27.66
N ASP A 316 32.04 25.88 27.19
CA ASP A 316 32.31 24.44 27.04
C ASP A 316 31.70 23.89 25.73
N PRO A 317 32.43 23.81 24.60
CA PRO A 317 31.87 23.59 23.26
C PRO A 317 31.12 22.28 23.04
N TRP A 318 31.28 21.30 23.93
CA TRP A 318 31.02 19.89 23.61
C TRP A 318 29.64 19.37 24.02
N VAL A 319 28.93 20.03 24.96
CA VAL A 319 27.61 19.56 25.41
C VAL A 319 26.65 20.73 25.63
N MET A 320 25.68 20.89 24.72
CA MET A 320 24.63 21.91 24.86
C MET A 320 23.76 21.62 26.10
N PRO A 321 23.62 22.59 27.04
CA PRO A 321 22.77 22.43 28.20
C PRO A 321 21.31 22.13 27.83
N GLN A 322 20.65 21.24 28.59
CA GLN A 322 19.29 20.78 28.28
C GLN A 322 18.27 21.92 28.14
N ARG A 323 18.39 22.99 28.94
CA ARG A 323 17.51 24.17 28.84
C ARG A 323 17.66 24.90 27.50
N VAL A 324 18.90 25.07 27.03
CA VAL A 324 19.20 25.75 25.75
C VAL A 324 18.72 24.88 24.59
N PHE A 325 18.95 23.57 24.67
CA PHE A 325 18.39 22.62 23.70
C PHE A 325 16.86 22.74 23.64
N LEU A 326 16.16 22.72 24.78
CA LEU A 326 14.70 22.76 24.81
C LEU A 326 14.13 24.06 24.22
N GLN A 327 14.77 25.21 24.48
CA GLN A 327 14.37 26.49 23.89
C GLN A 327 14.55 26.50 22.36
N ARG A 328 15.71 26.03 21.87
CA ARG A 328 15.97 25.90 20.43
C ARG A 328 15.00 24.90 19.78
N ALA A 329 14.75 23.77 20.45
CA ALA A 329 13.77 22.76 20.07
C ALA A 329 12.35 23.33 19.97
N ALA A 330 11.90 24.08 20.97
CA ALA A 330 10.60 24.71 20.93
C ALA A 330 10.47 25.68 19.75
N ALA A 331 11.50 26.51 19.48
CA ALA A 331 11.49 27.42 18.34
C ALA A 331 11.46 26.68 16.99
N HIS A 332 12.31 25.65 16.83
CA HIS A 332 12.34 24.84 15.62
C HIS A 332 11.02 24.10 15.39
N VAL A 333 10.47 23.45 16.42
CA VAL A 333 9.17 22.77 16.38
C VAL A 333 8.05 23.76 16.06
N GLY A 334 8.11 24.99 16.59
CA GLY A 334 7.18 26.07 16.26
C GLY A 334 7.14 26.37 14.76
N VAL A 335 8.30 26.46 14.09
CA VAL A 335 8.38 26.60 12.62
C VAL A 335 7.68 25.43 11.92
N GLY A 336 7.90 24.20 12.40
CA GLY A 336 7.26 23.00 11.85
C GLY A 336 5.74 23.03 11.95
N VAL A 337 5.20 23.40 13.12
CA VAL A 337 3.76 23.50 13.35
C VAL A 337 3.12 24.56 12.43
N LEU A 338 3.76 25.72 12.26
CA LEU A 338 3.29 26.77 11.36
C LEU A 338 3.29 26.32 9.90
N LEU A 339 4.36 25.66 9.45
CA LEU A 339 4.46 25.11 8.09
C LEU A 339 3.40 24.02 7.84
N LEU A 340 3.19 23.12 8.81
CA LEU A 340 2.13 22.10 8.73
C LEU A 340 0.74 22.73 8.64
N GLY A 341 0.47 23.77 9.44
CA GLY A 341 -0.78 24.52 9.37
C GLY A 341 -1.00 25.19 8.00
N ALA A 342 0.04 25.81 7.45
CA ALA A 342 0.00 26.42 6.12
C ALA A 342 -0.24 25.39 5.02
N LEU A 343 0.45 24.24 5.07
CA LEU A 343 0.26 23.13 4.13
C LEU A 343 -1.15 22.54 4.24
N ALA A 344 -1.67 22.33 5.45
CA ALA A 344 -3.03 21.85 5.67
C ALA A 344 -4.07 22.83 5.08
N GLY A 345 -3.86 24.14 5.26
CA GLY A 345 -4.70 25.18 4.66
C GLY A 345 -4.64 25.20 3.13
N LEU A 346 -3.46 25.01 2.54
CA LEU A 346 -3.30 24.88 1.09
C LEU A 346 -3.99 23.63 0.55
N MET A 347 -3.75 22.48 1.18
CA MET A 347 -4.37 21.20 0.83
C MET A 347 -5.91 21.28 0.91
N ALA A 348 -6.45 21.98 1.91
CA ALA A 348 -7.89 22.23 2.03
C ALA A 348 -8.45 23.12 0.89
N ARG A 349 -7.60 23.80 0.11
CA ARG A 349 -7.99 24.58 -1.07
C ARG A 349 -7.77 23.81 -2.37
N THR A 350 -6.60 23.19 -2.54
CA THR A 350 -6.18 22.53 -3.79
C THR A 350 -6.68 21.09 -3.92
N GLU A 351 -6.84 20.37 -2.81
CA GLU A 351 -7.09 18.92 -2.77
C GLU A 351 -8.41 18.56 -2.06
N ARG A 352 -9.43 19.42 -2.18
CA ARG A 352 -10.72 19.28 -1.47
C ARG A 352 -11.40 17.92 -1.68
N SER A 353 -11.40 17.41 -2.90
CA SER A 353 -11.99 16.11 -3.26
C SER A 353 -11.26 14.95 -2.58
N THR A 354 -9.92 15.00 -2.60
CA THR A 354 -9.03 14.01 -1.98
C THR A 354 -9.24 13.95 -0.45
N LEU A 355 -9.34 15.10 0.21
CA LEU A 355 -9.54 15.18 1.67
C LEU A 355 -10.91 14.68 2.12
N ARG A 356 -11.98 14.93 1.33
CA ARG A 356 -13.32 14.40 1.63
C ARG A 356 -13.33 12.88 1.63
N LEU A 357 -12.70 12.26 0.64
CA LEU A 357 -12.59 10.80 0.57
C LEU A 357 -11.80 10.23 1.75
N ALA A 358 -10.70 10.87 2.16
CA ALA A 358 -9.92 10.44 3.33
C ALA A 358 -10.78 10.45 4.62
N LEU A 359 -11.62 11.48 4.80
CA LEU A 359 -12.53 11.58 5.94
C LEU A 359 -13.64 10.52 5.89
N GLU A 360 -14.17 10.23 4.70
CA GLU A 360 -15.18 9.19 4.50
C GLU A 360 -14.64 7.79 4.78
N LEU A 361 -13.43 7.46 4.30
CA LEU A 361 -12.75 6.19 4.59
C LEU A 361 -12.51 6.01 6.09
N ARG A 362 -12.11 7.09 6.79
CA ARG A 362 -11.93 7.06 8.25
C ARG A 362 -13.25 6.85 9.00
N ARG A 363 -14.34 7.48 8.56
CA ARG A 363 -15.69 7.29 9.14
C ARG A 363 -16.18 5.86 8.96
N LYS A 364 -16.01 5.29 7.77
CA LYS A 364 -16.41 3.91 7.46
C LYS A 364 -15.57 2.88 8.22
N GLY A 365 -14.27 3.14 8.43
CA GLY A 365 -13.41 2.35 9.30
C GLY A 365 -13.79 2.40 10.78
N ARG A 366 -14.28 3.55 11.28
CA ARG A 366 -14.77 3.70 12.66
C ARG A 366 -16.13 3.02 12.90
N GLY A 367 -17.02 3.03 11.91
CA GLY A 367 -18.35 2.40 12.01
C GLY A 367 -18.32 0.86 12.02
N LYS A 368 -17.22 0.22 11.60
CA LYS A 368 -17.06 -1.24 11.64
C LYS A 368 -16.48 -1.75 12.98
N GLY A 369 -16.03 -0.85 13.85
CA GLY A 369 -15.47 -1.18 15.17
C GLY A 369 -16.49 -1.17 16.33
N ASP A 370 -17.72 -0.74 16.09
CA ASP A 370 -18.72 -0.51 17.15
C ASP A 370 -20.05 -1.28 16.95
N GLY A 371 -20.08 -2.25 16.03
CA GLY A 371 -21.28 -3.07 15.72
C GLY A 371 -21.22 -4.51 16.23
N GLY A 372 -20.20 -4.87 17.03
CA GLY A 372 -19.84 -6.24 17.33
C GLY A 372 -20.03 -6.70 18.78
N LYS A 373 -20.91 -6.08 19.57
CA LYS A 373 -21.33 -6.61 20.88
C LYS A 373 -22.76 -6.16 21.19
N GLY A 374 -23.73 -7.08 21.07
CA GLY A 374 -25.10 -6.80 21.47
C GLY A 374 -26.10 -7.89 21.09
N GLY A 375 -26.03 -9.04 21.76
CA GLY A 375 -27.20 -9.84 22.13
C GLY A 375 -27.85 -10.73 21.06
N ALA A 376 -27.37 -11.97 20.96
CA ALA A 376 -28.25 -13.10 20.68
C ALA A 376 -28.72 -13.68 22.02
N VAL A 377 -30.00 -13.54 22.40
CA VAL A 377 -30.72 -14.47 23.29
C VAL A 377 -32.23 -14.42 22.98
N ALA A 378 -32.71 -15.56 22.49
CA ALA A 378 -34.00 -16.24 22.71
C ALA A 378 -35.35 -15.51 22.57
N GLY A 379 -36.28 -16.17 21.88
CA GLY A 379 -37.71 -15.95 22.06
C GLY A 379 -38.59 -16.39 20.90
N SER A 380 -38.62 -17.69 20.61
CA SER A 380 -39.71 -18.31 19.84
C SER A 380 -41.03 -18.06 20.56
N GLU A 381 -42.06 -17.52 19.89
CA GLU A 381 -43.47 -17.93 20.08
C GLU A 381 -44.43 -17.31 19.05
N ARG A 382 -45.19 -18.20 18.36
CA ARG A 382 -46.58 -18.13 17.83
C ARG A 382 -46.97 -16.91 16.96
N VAL A 383 -47.33 -17.03 15.68
CA VAL A 383 -48.51 -17.70 15.06
C VAL A 383 -49.87 -17.29 15.64
N LYS A 384 -50.69 -16.71 14.73
CA LYS A 384 -52.17 -16.59 14.63
C LYS A 384 -52.87 -15.29 15.09
N GLU A 385 -53.67 -14.79 14.14
CA GLU A 385 -55.01 -14.17 14.23
C GLU A 385 -55.10 -12.86 15.07
N ASP A 386 -55.60 -11.71 14.61
CA ASP A 386 -56.67 -11.37 13.64
C ASP A 386 -56.30 -10.17 12.74
#